data_AF-A0A971IHB6-F1
#
_entry.id   AF-A0A971IHB6-F1
#
_cell.length_a   1.000
_cell.length_b   1.000
_cell.length_c   1.000
_cell.angle_alpha   90.00
_cell.angle_beta   90.00
_cell.angle_gamma   90.00
#
_symmetry.space_group_name_H-M   'P 1'
#
loop_
_entity.id
_entity.type
_entity.pdbx_description
1 polymer ?
#
loop_
_entity_poly.entity_id
_entity_poly.type
_entity_poly.pdbx_seq_one_letter_code
_entity_poly.pdbx_strand_id
1 'polypeptide(L)'
;MVEQTVVVQSEVGLHARPAALFVQTAAKFKSQITLEANGKTANGKSILQVLSLGAKQGDSLLIRAEGEDEAEALESLVDLIMRGAEDPEYIGG
;
A
#
# COMPACT_ATOMS: atom_id res chain seq x y z
N MET A 1 8.33 -1.58 -14.78
CA MET A 1 7.14 -1.13 -14.04
C MET A 1 6.18 -2.29 -13.90
N VAL A 2 5.68 -2.54 -12.68
CA VAL A 2 4.61 -3.52 -12.40
C VAL A 2 3.47 -2.85 -11.62
N GLU A 3 2.26 -3.37 -11.77
CA GLU A 3 1.10 -2.83 -11.06
C GLU A 3 0.05 -3.89 -10.76
N GLN A 4 -0.73 -3.66 -9.71
CA GLN A 4 -1.86 -4.52 -9.33
C GLN A 4 -2.95 -3.73 -8.60
N THR A 5 -4.20 -3.98 -8.97
CA THR A 5 -5.38 -3.49 -8.25
C THR A 5 -5.79 -4.49 -7.18
N VAL A 6 -5.99 -4.01 -5.96
CA VAL A 6 -6.46 -4.78 -4.80
C VAL A 6 -7.67 -4.11 -4.17
N VAL A 7 -8.48 -4.89 -3.45
CA VAL A 7 -9.58 -4.36 -2.64
C VAL A 7 -9.08 -4.20 -1.21
N VAL A 8 -9.24 -3.01 -0.64
CA VAL A 8 -8.84 -2.74 0.75
C VAL A 8 -9.73 -3.55 1.70
N GLN A 9 -9.15 -4.49 2.45
CA GLN A 9 -9.90 -5.38 3.36
C GLN A 9 -10.03 -4.81 4.79
N SER A 10 -9.06 -3.98 5.22
CA SER A 10 -9.01 -3.37 6.56
C SER A 10 -10.26 -2.54 6.87
N GLU A 11 -10.92 -2.80 8.02
CA GLU A 11 -12.14 -2.09 8.45
C GLU A 11 -11.93 -0.58 8.59
N VAL A 12 -10.75 -0.15 9.03
CA VAL A 12 -10.39 1.27 9.15
C VAL A 12 -9.86 1.87 7.83
N GLY A 13 -9.83 1.09 6.75
CA GLY A 13 -9.21 1.45 5.48
C GLY A 13 -7.69 1.65 5.59
N LEU A 14 -7.12 2.44 4.66
CA LEU A 14 -5.69 2.79 4.63
C LEU A 14 -5.41 4.08 5.42
N HIS A 15 -5.75 4.10 6.72
CA HIS A 15 -5.61 5.29 7.58
C HIS A 15 -4.67 5.09 8.78
N ALA A 16 -5.00 4.22 9.74
CA ALA A 16 -4.26 4.15 11.01
C ALA A 16 -2.97 3.31 10.88
N ARG A 17 -2.83 2.28 11.71
CA ARG A 17 -1.75 1.28 11.63
C ARG A 17 -1.52 0.72 10.21
N PRO A 18 -2.55 0.43 9.38
CA PRO A 18 -2.33 -0.04 8.01
C PRO A 18 -1.52 0.94 7.14
N ALA A 19 -1.80 2.24 7.21
CA ALA A 19 -1.07 3.23 6.43
C ALA A 19 0.38 3.36 6.89
N ALA A 20 0.60 3.33 8.22
CA ALA A 20 1.95 3.39 8.78
C ALA A 20 2.79 2.18 8.37
N LEU A 21 2.23 0.96 8.45
CA LEU A 21 2.91 -0.26 8.01
C LEU A 21 3.14 -0.24 6.50
N PHE A 22 2.16 0.17 5.71
CA PHE A 22 2.32 0.31 4.26
C PHE A 22 3.49 1.21 3.90
N VAL A 23 3.53 2.42 4.47
CA VAL A 23 4.59 3.41 4.19
C VAL A 23 5.96 2.91 4.67
N GLN A 24 6.02 2.25 5.82
CA GLN A 24 7.27 1.66 6.32
C GLN A 24 7.78 0.57 5.39
N THR A 25 6.91 -0.34 4.94
CA THR A 25 7.26 -1.38 3.97
C THR A 25 7.66 -0.77 2.63
N ALA A 26 6.89 0.19 2.11
CA ALA A 26 7.20 0.86 0.85
C ALA A 26 8.56 1.60 0.90
N ALA A 27 8.93 2.15 2.06
CA ALA A 27 10.20 2.85 2.27
C ALA A 27 11.44 1.93 2.26
N LYS A 28 11.27 0.61 2.43
CA LYS A 28 12.38 -0.37 2.33
C LYS A 28 12.87 -0.54 0.88
N PHE A 29 12.00 -0.35 -0.10
CA PHE A 29 12.30 -0.56 -1.50
C PHE A 29 12.92 0.67 -2.14
N LYS A 30 13.77 0.47 -3.15
CA LYS A 30 14.32 1.55 -4.00
C LYS A 30 13.28 2.08 -4.97
N SER A 31 12.38 1.21 -5.46
CA SER A 31 11.35 1.53 -6.44
C SER A 31 10.49 2.71 -6.03
N GLN A 32 10.08 3.50 -7.00
CA GLN A 32 9.03 4.49 -6.81
C GLN A 32 7.70 3.76 -6.64
N ILE A 33 6.99 4.05 -5.55
CA ILE A 33 5.69 3.45 -5.25
C ILE A 33 4.61 4.50 -5.40
N THR A 34 3.62 4.24 -6.25
CA THR A 34 2.50 5.15 -6.49
C THR A 34 1.19 4.40 -6.24
N LEU A 35 0.27 5.07 -5.56
CA LEU A 35 -1.06 4.55 -5.24
C LEU A 35 -2.12 5.37 -5.95
N GLU A 36 -3.19 4.72 -6.40
CA GLU A 36 -4.36 5.38 -6.95
C GLU A 36 -5.65 4.79 -6.36
N ALA A 37 -6.50 5.65 -5.83
CA ALA A 37 -7.83 5.29 -5.31
C ALA A 37 -8.75 6.51 -5.39
N ASN A 38 -10.04 6.29 -5.67
CA ASN A 38 -11.05 7.35 -5.68
C ASN A 38 -10.67 8.59 -6.54
N GLY A 39 -9.98 8.36 -7.67
CA GLY A 39 -9.51 9.40 -8.58
C GLY A 39 -8.36 10.26 -8.04
N LYS A 40 -7.74 9.86 -6.93
CA LYS A 40 -6.58 10.52 -6.33
C LYS A 40 -5.35 9.64 -6.48
N THR A 41 -4.19 10.29 -6.57
CA THR A 41 -2.88 9.63 -6.62
C THR A 41 -2.04 10.04 -5.41
N ALA A 42 -1.25 9.12 -4.87
CA ALA A 42 -0.35 9.37 -3.75
C ALA A 42 1.01 8.67 -3.95
N ASN A 43 2.06 9.30 -3.43
CA ASN A 43 3.33 8.63 -3.20
C ASN A 43 3.19 7.63 -2.04
N GLY A 44 3.39 6.34 -2.33
CA GLY A 44 3.27 5.25 -1.36
C GLY A 44 4.27 5.30 -0.21
N LYS A 45 5.34 6.11 -0.32
CA LYS A 45 6.33 6.36 0.73
C LYS A 45 6.05 7.61 1.57
N SER A 46 4.94 8.31 1.32
CA SER A 46 4.55 9.52 2.07
C SER A 46 3.28 9.28 2.87
N ILE A 47 3.42 9.17 4.20
CA ILE A 47 2.28 8.96 5.09
C ILE A 47 1.16 9.99 4.87
N LEU A 48 1.48 11.28 4.73
CA LEU A 48 0.48 12.31 4.53
C LEU A 48 -0.32 12.14 3.23
N GLN A 49 0.33 11.72 2.14
CA GLN A 49 -0.37 11.49 0.87
C GLN A 49 -1.17 10.19 0.88
N VAL A 50 -0.64 9.14 1.51
CA VAL A 50 -1.38 7.87 1.68
C VAL A 50 -2.67 8.11 2.47
N LEU A 51 -2.61 8.87 3.58
CA LEU A 51 -3.79 9.25 4.35
C LEU A 51 -4.78 10.09 3.54
N SER A 52 -4.31 10.98 2.66
CA SER A 52 -5.16 11.88 1.89
C SER A 52 -5.93 11.21 0.74
N LEU A 53 -5.52 10.00 0.33
CA LEU A 53 -6.30 9.14 -0.57
C LEU A 53 -7.70 8.89 0.00
N GLY A 54 -7.80 8.72 1.32
CA GLY A 54 -9.06 8.39 1.98
C GLY A 54 -9.62 7.05 1.51
N ALA A 55 -8.75 6.08 1.20
CA ALA A 55 -9.15 4.74 0.76
C ALA A 55 -9.77 3.97 1.93
N LYS A 56 -11.02 3.55 1.76
CA LYS A 56 -11.83 2.86 2.77
C LYS A 56 -11.91 1.36 2.47
N GLN A 57 -12.42 0.60 3.43
CA GLN A 57 -12.74 -0.81 3.20
C GLN A 57 -13.65 -0.96 1.97
N GLY A 58 -13.34 -1.92 1.10
CA GLY A 58 -14.07 -2.17 -0.13
C GLY A 58 -13.66 -1.29 -1.32
N ASP A 59 -12.89 -0.23 -1.11
CA ASP A 59 -12.38 0.58 -2.23
C ASP A 59 -11.33 -0.22 -3.03
N SER A 60 -11.32 0.01 -4.33
CA SER A 60 -10.23 -0.45 -5.20
C SER A 60 -9.02 0.47 -5.04
N LEU A 61 -7.87 -0.12 -4.75
CA LEU A 61 -6.58 0.55 -4.64
C LEU A 61 -5.65 -0.03 -5.71
N LEU A 62 -5.19 0.80 -6.62
CA LEU A 62 -4.14 0.43 -7.57
C LEU A 62 -2.78 0.76 -6.97
N ILE A 63 -1.91 -0.24 -6.92
CA ILE A 63 -0.54 -0.13 -6.45
C ILE A 63 0.37 -0.28 -7.66
N ARG A 64 1.25 0.69 -7.87
CA ARG A 64 2.27 0.69 -8.93
C ARG A 64 3.65 0.76 -8.30
N ALA A 65 4.58 -0.06 -8.80
CA ALA A 65 5.98 -0.02 -8.46
C ALA A 65 6.82 0.12 -9.73
N GLU A 66 7.80 1.02 -9.69
CA GLU A 66 8.74 1.25 -10.79
C GLU A 66 10.16 1.36 -10.26
N GLY A 67 11.03 0.42 -10.66
CA GLY A 67 12.42 0.38 -10.22
C GLY A 67 13.03 -1.02 -10.21
N GLU A 68 14.24 -1.12 -9.63
CA GLU A 68 15.04 -2.36 -9.65
C GLU A 68 14.41 -3.51 -8.86
N ASP A 69 13.64 -3.20 -7.83
CA ASP A 69 12.99 -4.13 -6.89
C ASP A 69 11.45 -4.06 -7.00
N GLU A 70 10.93 -3.67 -8.17
CA GLU A 70 9.52 -3.36 -8.36
C GLU A 70 8.58 -4.56 -8.14
N ALA A 71 9.01 -5.76 -8.52
CA ALA A 71 8.21 -6.98 -8.34
C ALA A 71 8.07 -7.35 -6.86
N GLU A 72 9.18 -7.34 -6.12
CA GLU A 72 9.22 -7.65 -4.68
C GLU A 72 8.47 -6.58 -3.87
N ALA A 73 8.60 -5.31 -4.27
CA ALA A 73 7.87 -4.21 -3.68
C ALA A 73 6.35 -4.37 -3.87
N LEU A 74 5.91 -4.68 -5.10
CA LEU A 74 4.49 -4.87 -5.38
C LEU A 74 3.93 -6.06 -4.60
N GLU A 75 4.60 -7.21 -4.60
CA GLU A 75 4.18 -8.41 -3.87
C GLU A 75 4.01 -8.13 -2.38
N SER A 76 5.03 -7.54 -1.75
CA SER A 76 5.03 -7.24 -0.31
C SER A 76 3.90 -6.28 0.09
N LEU A 77 3.63 -5.27 -0.74
CA LEU A 77 2.61 -4.26 -0.48
C LEU A 77 1.19 -4.77 -0.75
N VAL A 78 1.00 -5.59 -1.80
CA VAL A 78 -0.26 -6.27 -2.08
C VAL A 78 -0.62 -7.21 -0.92
N ASP A 79 0.33 -8.02 -0.47
CA ASP A 79 0.12 -8.97 0.62
C ASP A 79 -0.29 -8.26 1.92
N LEU A 80 0.36 -7.14 2.25
CA LEU A 80 0.02 -6.30 3.40
C LEU A 80 -1.43 -5.78 3.34
N ILE A 81 -1.88 -5.33 2.17
CA ILE A 81 -3.25 -4.82 1.99
C ILE A 81 -4.29 -5.95 2.04
N MET A 82 -3.97 -7.12 1.47
CA MET A 82 -4.90 -8.25 1.38
C MET A 82 -5.05 -9.03 2.69
N ARG A 83 -3.97 -9.21 3.46
CA ARG A 83 -4.02 -9.90 4.76
C ARG A 83 -4.66 -9.04 5.86
N GLY A 84 -4.71 -7.72 5.65
CA GLY A 84 -5.13 -6.76 6.66
C GLY A 84 -4.03 -6.55 7.68
N ALA A 85 -3.73 -5.29 8.00
CA ALA A 85 -2.66 -4.91 8.92
C ALA A 85 -2.94 -5.25 10.41
N GLU A 86 -3.96 -6.07 10.64
CA GLU A 86 -4.39 -6.60 11.93
C GLU A 86 -3.78 -7.97 12.22
N ASP A 87 -3.19 -8.64 11.20
CA ASP A 87 -2.48 -9.89 11.38
C ASP A 87 -1.23 -9.67 12.28
N PRO A 88 -1.22 -10.19 13.53
CA PRO A 88 -0.09 -10.05 14.43
C PRO A 88 1.14 -10.86 13.97
N GLU A 89 1.00 -11.76 13.00
CA GLU A 89 2.09 -12.57 12.44
C GLU A 89 2.74 -11.93 11.20
N TYR A 90 2.28 -10.76 10.74
CA TYR A 90 2.96 -10.03 9.67
C TYR A 90 4.29 -9.46 10.17
N ILE A 91 5.33 -10.28 10.06
CA ILE A 91 6.71 -9.96 10.46
C ILE A 91 7.43 -9.01 9.50
N GLY A 92 6.75 -8.56 8.42
CA GLY A 92 7.25 -7.57 7.48
C GLY A 92 8.66 -7.92 7.00
N GLY A 93 8.73 -8.88 6.07
CA GLY A 93 9.97 -9.40 5.45
C GLY A 93 11.07 -8.36 5.27
#